data_AF-A0A533YEA8-F1
#
_entry.id   AF-A0A533YEA8-F1
#
_cell.length_a   1.000
_cell.length_b   1.000
_cell.length_c   1.000
_cell.angle_alpha   90.00
_cell.angle_beta   90.00
_cell.angle_gamma   90.00
#
_symmetry.space_group_name_H-M   'P 1'
#
loop_
_entity.id
_entity.type
_entity.pdbx_description
1 polymer ?
#
loop_
_entity_poly.entity_id
_entity_poly.type
_entity_poly.pdbx_seq_one_letter_code
_entity_poly.pdbx_strand_id
1 'polypeptide(L)'
;MEQSTNEILSRIEWCRLQRKGAVTRDEEEGWQAEEAGLIDALLGRDRTEMRKTSHPSLLERYRLGLQDGQVLMRFTPALQPDGVKSETTEGLIQVPSR
;
A
#
# COMPACT_ATOMS: atom_id res chain seq x y z
N MET A 1 -7.85 -4.41 5.02
CA MET A 1 -6.65 -3.76 5.60
C MET A 1 -5.60 -4.79 6.01
N GLU A 2 -5.93 -5.82 6.78
CA GLU A 2 -4.94 -6.82 7.25
C GLU A 2 -4.16 -7.53 6.13
N GLN A 3 -4.81 -7.88 5.01
CA GLN A 3 -4.15 -8.55 3.89
C GLN A 3 -3.05 -7.69 3.24
N SER A 4 -3.33 -6.43 2.93
CA SER A 4 -2.35 -5.52 2.32
C SER A 4 -1.20 -5.18 3.27
N THR A 5 -1.48 -5.09 4.58
CA THR A 5 -0.41 -5.00 5.59
C THR A 5 0.48 -6.23 5.56
N ASN A 6 -0.08 -7.44 5.46
CA ASN A 6 0.69 -8.69 5.37
C ASN A 6 1.54 -8.77 4.09
N GLU A 7 1.04 -8.24 2.97
CA GLU A 7 1.79 -8.15 1.71
C GLU A 7 3.00 -7.22 1.83
N ILE A 8 2.83 -6.03 2.43
CA ILE A 8 3.93 -5.09 2.68
C ILE A 8 4.95 -5.69 3.65
N LEU A 9 4.51 -6.34 4.72
CA LEU A 9 5.40 -7.03 5.66
C LEU A 9 6.20 -8.15 4.98
N SER A 10 5.57 -8.90 4.08
CA SER A 10 6.24 -9.93 3.27
C SER A 10 7.30 -9.32 2.36
N ARG A 11 7.03 -8.15 1.77
CA ARG A 11 8.00 -7.43 0.92
C ARG A 11 9.17 -6.85 1.73
N ILE A 12 8.91 -6.36 2.94
CA ILE A 12 9.94 -5.92 3.88
C ILE A 12 10.86 -7.10 4.24
N GLU A 13 10.29 -8.26 4.57
CA GLU A 13 11.09 -9.44 4.91
C GLU A 13 11.90 -9.94 3.71
N TRP A 14 11.33 -9.88 2.50
CA TRP A 14 12.09 -10.15 1.28
C TRP A 14 13.31 -9.24 1.15
N CYS A 15 13.16 -7.93 1.36
CA CYS A 15 14.30 -7.00 1.31
C CYS A 15 15.40 -7.39 2.31
N ARG A 16 15.01 -7.79 3.53
CA ARG A 16 15.96 -8.27 4.57
C ARG A 16 16.66 -9.55 4.17
N LEU A 17 15.98 -10.48 3.50
CA LEU A 17 16.59 -11.69 2.97
C LEU A 17 17.60 -11.37 1.86
N GLN A 18 17.25 -10.46 0.95
CA GLN A 18 18.17 -10.02 -0.10
C GLN A 18 19.42 -9.34 0.46
N ARG A 19 19.28 -8.52 1.53
CA ARG A 19 20.43 -7.93 2.24
C ARG A 19 21.41 -8.97 2.77
N LYS A 20 20.91 -10.08 3.33
CA LYS A 20 21.77 -11.16 3.84
C LYS A 20 22.59 -11.83 2.73
N GLY A 21 22.12 -11.78 1.49
CA GLY A 21 22.80 -12.31 0.31
C GLY A 21 23.55 -11.26 -0.52
N ALA A 22 23.58 -10.00 -0.09
CA ALA A 22 24.25 -8.93 -0.83
C ALA A 22 25.77 -9.17 -0.85
N VAL A 23 26.37 -9.04 -2.03
CA VAL A 23 27.82 -9.25 -2.23
C VAL A 23 28.57 -7.94 -2.06
N THR A 24 27.90 -6.82 -2.34
CA THR A 24 28.47 -5.47 -2.26
C THR A 24 27.71 -4.58 -1.27
N ARG A 25 28.38 -3.55 -0.77
CA ARG A 25 27.75 -2.54 0.09
C ARG A 25 26.64 -1.80 -0.64
N ASP A 26 26.84 -1.48 -1.92
CA ASP A 26 25.84 -0.76 -2.72
C ASP A 26 24.55 -1.58 -2.89
N GLU A 27 24.66 -2.90 -3.05
CA GLU A 27 23.49 -3.79 -3.03
C GLU A 27 22.79 -3.78 -1.67
N GLU A 28 23.55 -3.91 -0.57
CA GLU A 28 22.97 -3.88 0.77
C GLU A 28 22.23 -2.56 1.02
N GLU A 29 22.87 -1.43 0.75
CA GLU A 29 22.30 -0.08 0.88
C GLU A 29 21.08 0.09 -0.03
N GLY A 30 21.09 -0.48 -1.24
CA GLY A 30 19.96 -0.48 -2.16
C GLY A 30 18.73 -1.22 -1.62
N TRP A 31 18.93 -2.38 -0.98
CA TRP A 31 17.84 -3.11 -0.32
C TRP A 31 17.37 -2.41 0.97
N GLN A 32 18.27 -1.81 1.74
CA GLN A 32 17.91 -1.00 2.91
C GLN A 32 17.08 0.23 2.51
N ALA A 33 17.41 0.87 1.38
CA ALA A 33 16.67 2.01 0.88
C ALA A 33 15.23 1.63 0.48
N GLU A 34 15.07 0.50 -0.22
CA GLU A 34 13.75 -0.03 -0.58
C GLU A 34 12.92 -0.44 0.64
N GLU A 35 13.53 -1.14 1.61
CA GLU A 35 12.90 -1.46 2.90
C GLU A 35 12.37 -0.19 3.59
N ALA A 36 13.17 0.88 3.61
CA ALA A 36 12.74 2.13 4.23
C ALA A 36 11.58 2.81 3.48
N GLY A 37 11.50 2.68 2.16
CA GLY A 37 10.36 3.14 1.36
C GLY A 37 9.07 2.40 1.73
N LEU A 38 9.14 1.07 1.86
CA LEU A 38 8.01 0.23 2.26
C LEU A 38 7.53 0.57 3.69
N ILE A 39 8.47 0.79 4.62
CA ILE A 39 8.14 1.20 6.00
C ILE A 39 7.48 2.58 6.02
N ASP A 40 8.01 3.55 5.27
CA ASP A 40 7.41 4.88 5.20
C ASP A 40 6.00 4.81 4.57
N ALA A 41 5.78 3.97 3.55
CA ALA A 41 4.45 3.71 2.98
C ALA A 41 3.47 3.17 4.03
N LEU A 42 3.89 2.17 4.80
CA LEU A 42 3.08 1.57 5.88
C LEU A 42 2.71 2.61 6.96
N LEU A 43 3.61 3.56 7.23
CA LEU A 43 3.41 4.64 8.19
C LEU A 43 2.68 5.86 7.59
N GLY A 44 2.31 5.83 6.31
CA GLY A 44 1.68 6.97 5.63
C GLY A 44 2.60 8.19 5.50
N ARG A 45 3.92 7.98 5.38
CA ARG A 45 4.95 9.02 5.29
C ARG A 45 5.57 9.03 3.90
N ASP A 46 5.97 10.22 3.44
CA ASP A 46 6.81 10.39 2.26
C ASP A 46 8.02 11.25 2.66
N ARG A 47 9.22 10.67 2.60
CA ARG A 47 10.49 11.33 2.91
C ARG A 47 11.38 11.48 1.68
N THR A 48 10.79 11.42 0.48
CA THR A 48 11.52 11.57 -0.79
C THR A 48 12.35 12.86 -0.81
N GLU A 49 11.78 13.98 -0.34
CA GLU A 49 12.45 15.27 -0.30
C GLU A 49 13.70 15.26 0.60
N MET A 50 13.63 14.64 1.77
CA MET A 50 14.76 14.51 2.70
C MET A 50 15.87 13.61 2.15
N ARG A 51 15.53 12.71 1.22
CA ARG A 51 16.46 11.76 0.59
C ARG A 51 17.05 12.26 -0.73
N LYS A 52 16.69 13.45 -1.22
CA LYS A 52 17.24 14.02 -2.47
C LYS A 52 18.76 14.21 -2.44
N THR A 53 19.35 14.35 -1.25
CA THR A 53 20.80 14.48 -1.07
C THR A 53 21.52 13.12 -1.06
N SER A 54 20.79 12.00 -1.04
CA SER A 54 21.36 10.66 -1.12
C SER A 54 21.83 10.34 -2.55
N HIS A 55 22.65 9.29 -2.67
CA HIS A 55 23.08 8.79 -3.99
C HIS A 55 21.85 8.47 -4.87
N PRO A 56 21.85 8.82 -6.17
CA PRO A 56 20.67 8.67 -7.04
C PRO A 56 20.06 7.27 -7.05
N SER A 57 20.90 6.23 -7.08
CA SER A 57 20.46 4.83 -7.04
C SER A 57 19.70 4.50 -5.76
N LEU A 58 20.14 5.00 -4.60
CA LEU A 58 19.47 4.77 -3.32
C LEU A 58 18.12 5.50 -3.27
N LEU A 59 18.05 6.70 -3.84
CA LEU A 59 16.79 7.44 -3.93
C LEU A 59 15.78 6.73 -4.84
N GLU A 60 16.22 6.16 -5.95
CA GLU A 60 15.37 5.36 -6.83
C GLU A 60 14.85 4.10 -6.14
N ARG A 61 15.73 3.37 -5.44
CA ARG A 61 15.35 2.18 -4.65
C ARG A 61 14.35 2.51 -3.53
N TYR A 62 14.55 3.64 -2.85
CA TYR A 62 13.58 4.14 -1.87
C TYR A 62 12.21 4.41 -2.50
N ARG A 63 12.17 5.10 -3.64
CA ARG A 63 10.91 5.40 -4.35
C ARG A 63 10.19 4.14 -4.79
N LEU A 64 10.93 3.13 -5.26
CA LEU A 64 10.35 1.84 -5.62
C LEU A 64 9.60 1.22 -4.44
N GLY A 65 10.24 1.11 -3.28
CA GLY A 65 9.59 0.58 -2.08
C GLY A 65 8.40 1.43 -1.61
N LEU A 66 8.50 2.75 -1.69
CA LEU A 66 7.41 3.65 -1.33
C LEU A 66 6.20 3.50 -2.26
N GLN A 67 6.43 3.43 -3.57
CA GLN A 67 5.37 3.25 -4.58
C GLN A 67 4.70 1.88 -4.45
N ASP A 68 5.48 0.81 -4.32
CA ASP A 68 4.96 -0.54 -4.08
C ASP A 68 4.06 -0.58 -2.84
N GLY A 69 4.54 -0.03 -1.71
CA GLY A 69 3.75 0.02 -0.48
C GLY A 69 2.46 0.84 -0.62
N GLN A 70 2.52 2.00 -1.28
CA GLN A 70 1.34 2.83 -1.52
C GLN A 70 0.31 2.15 -2.41
N VAL A 71 0.76 1.42 -3.44
CA VAL A 71 -0.09 0.61 -4.31
C VAL A 71 -0.81 -0.44 -3.47
N LEU A 72 -0.07 -1.24 -2.70
CA LEU A 72 -0.65 -2.29 -1.85
C LEU A 72 -1.67 -1.72 -0.84
N MET A 73 -1.39 -0.56 -0.25
CA MET A 73 -2.33 0.11 0.67
C MET A 73 -3.59 0.65 -0.02
N ARG A 74 -3.52 1.05 -1.29
CA ARG A 74 -4.69 1.55 -2.05
C ARG A 74 -5.61 0.44 -2.55
N PHE A 75 -5.07 -0.76 -2.76
CA PHE A 75 -5.82 -1.91 -3.26
C PHE A 75 -6.51 -2.73 -2.18
N THR A 76 -6.50 -2.31 -0.91
CA THR A 76 -7.48 -2.86 0.05
C THR A 76 -8.87 -2.50 -0.45
N PRO A 77 -9.75 -3.47 -0.77
CA PRO A 77 -11.16 -3.14 -0.89
C PRO A 77 -11.53 -2.52 0.44
N ALA A 78 -11.98 -1.26 0.43
CA ALA A 78 -12.85 -0.81 1.50
C ALA A 78 -13.92 -1.89 1.57
N LEU A 79 -14.00 -2.61 2.71
CA LEU A 79 -15.20 -3.35 3.03
C LEU A 79 -16.32 -2.33 2.85
N GLN A 80 -17.04 -2.45 1.74
CA GLN A 80 -18.28 -1.74 1.54
C GLN A 80 -19.08 -2.11 2.78
N PRO A 81 -19.49 -1.16 3.63
CA PRO A 81 -20.45 -1.51 4.64
C PRO A 81 -21.68 -1.98 3.86
N ASP A 82 -22.03 -3.26 4.05
CA ASP A 82 -23.35 -3.78 3.73
C ASP A 82 -24.37 -2.80 4.32
N GLY A 83 -24.98 -2.03 3.43
CA GLY A 83 -25.76 -0.85 3.74
C GLY A 83 -27.12 -0.91 3.06
N VAL A 84 -27.87 -1.96 3.40
CA VAL A 84 -29.33 -2.01 3.42
C VAL A 84 -30.04 -2.04 2.06
N LYS A 85 -30.63 -3.21 1.77
CA LYS A 85 -31.78 -3.37 0.87
C LYS A 85 -32.88 -2.39 1.28
N SER A 86 -33.22 -1.42 0.42
CA SER A 86 -34.48 -0.68 0.55
C SER A 86 -35.63 -1.45 -0.11
N GLU A 87 -36.05 -2.52 0.55
CA GLU A 87 -37.46 -2.88 0.69
C GLU A 87 -37.87 -2.22 2.02
N THR A 88 -38.90 -1.41 2.20
CA THR A 88 -40.28 -1.43 1.70
C THR A 88 -40.92 -0.13 2.18
N THR A 89 -41.80 0.53 1.43
CA THR A 89 -43.11 0.97 1.98
C THR A 89 -44.06 1.44 0.87
N GLU A 90 -45.10 0.63 0.70
CA GLU A 90 -46.50 0.98 0.45
C GLU A 90 -46.82 2.41 -0.06
N GLY A 91 -47.14 2.49 -1.36
CA GLY A 91 -47.97 3.55 -1.94
C GLY A 91 -49.29 2.94 -2.41
N LEU A 92 -50.29 2.98 -1.51
CA LEU A 92 -51.68 2.63 -1.74
C LEU A 92 -52.32 3.48 -2.87
N ILE A 93 -53.07 2.80 -3.75
CA ILE A 93 -54.26 3.25 -4.48
C ILE A 93 -54.04 4.17 -5.71
N GLN A 94 -54.40 3.69 -6.92
CA GLN A 94 -55.74 3.93 -7.50
C GLN A 94 -55.94 3.19 -8.83
N VAL A 95 -57.00 2.36 -8.90
CA VAL A 95 -57.58 1.83 -10.14
C VAL A 95 -58.85 2.63 -10.41
N PRO A 96 -59.08 3.20 -11.60
CA PRO A 96 -60.41 3.60 -12.02
C PRO A 96 -60.99 2.54 -12.96
N SER A 97 -62.02 1.84 -12.49
CA SER A 97 -62.97 1.16 -13.36
C SER A 97 -64.01 2.16 -13.85
N ARG A 98 -64.20 2.27 -15.16
CA ARG A 98 -65.51 2.31 -15.83
C ARG A 98 -65.36 1.88 -17.28
#